data_AF-A0A927PYT9-F1
#
_entry.id   AF-A0A927PYT9-F1
#
_cell.length_a   1.000
_cell.length_b   1.000
_cell.length_c   1.000
_cell.angle_alpha   90.00
_cell.angle_beta   90.00
_cell.angle_gamma   90.00
#
_symmetry.space_group_name_H-M   'P 1'
#
loop_
_entity.id
_entity.type
_entity.pdbx_description
1 polymer ?
#
loop_
_entity_poly.entity_id
_entity_poly.type
_entity_poly.pdbx_seq_one_letter_code
_entity_poly.pdbx_strand_id
1 'polypeptide(L)'
;MVATRWLPADTRPPAALNALFAAPVAAWAAHWFADGQVRTPRLEQGASGALAWREDDAGLAIGFAPDTALAIGAHILGLSGQARDGADRALMESMAEPCLIDLRDRLAALTGGGGGARPVTHVPRWSATLRDGLAFGLSDALFAALCVRTLPPVTPEPLGSGAQALAAIGVSVSATVGRAAMRVADLRALEVGDVVVLDHPLADPVPIAVDGRPLPRGRVRVVPAHPAPVLEIVDVAA
;
A
#
# COMPACT_ATOMS: atom_id res chain seq x y z
N MET A 1 -15.60 11.01 -5.05
CA MET A 1 -14.16 10.66 -4.97
C MET A 1 -14.04 9.30 -4.34
N VAL A 2 -13.61 8.28 -5.10
CA VAL A 2 -13.29 6.97 -4.51
C VAL A 2 -11.93 7.13 -3.83
N ALA A 3 -11.88 7.00 -2.51
CA ALA A 3 -10.62 7.04 -1.78
C ALA A 3 -9.71 5.92 -2.29
N THR A 4 -8.62 6.29 -2.95
CA THR A 4 -7.61 5.33 -3.40
C THR A 4 -7.05 4.63 -2.17
N ARG A 5 -7.19 3.31 -2.12
CA ARG A 5 -6.67 2.51 -0.99
C ARG A 5 -5.15 2.63 -0.96
N TRP A 6 -4.62 2.94 0.22
CA TRP A 6 -3.18 3.13 0.41
C TRP A 6 -2.40 1.80 0.52
N LEU A 7 -3.08 0.70 0.88
CA LEU A 7 -2.51 -0.65 0.96
C LEU A 7 -2.52 -1.34 -0.42
N PRO A 8 -1.36 -1.76 -0.96
CA PRO A 8 -1.26 -2.51 -2.22
C PRO A 8 -2.16 -3.75 -2.24
N ALA A 9 -2.62 -4.13 -3.45
CA ALA A 9 -3.53 -5.26 -3.64
C ALA A 9 -2.89 -6.63 -3.33
N ASP A 10 -1.56 -6.70 -3.40
CA ASP A 10 -0.73 -7.88 -3.16
C ASP A 10 -0.17 -7.96 -1.73
N THR A 11 -0.62 -7.06 -0.83
CA THR A 11 -0.20 -7.08 0.58
C THR A 11 -0.52 -8.43 1.21
N ARG A 12 0.45 -9.04 1.89
CA ARG A 12 0.27 -10.30 2.62
C ARG A 12 0.43 -10.07 4.12
N PRO A 13 -0.40 -10.70 4.97
CA PRO A 13 -0.24 -10.64 6.42
C PRO A 13 1.11 -11.23 6.84
N PRO A 14 1.91 -10.52 7.66
CA PRO A 14 3.16 -11.06 8.18
C PRO A 14 2.93 -12.33 9.01
N ALA A 15 3.88 -13.27 8.99
CA ALA A 15 3.79 -14.48 9.81
C ALA A 15 3.68 -14.16 11.32
N ALA A 16 4.39 -13.12 11.77
CA ALA A 16 4.32 -12.62 13.14
C ALA A 16 2.91 -12.15 13.53
N LEU A 17 2.16 -11.58 12.58
CA LEU A 17 0.78 -11.18 12.83
C LEU A 17 -0.14 -12.40 12.99
N ASN A 18 0.03 -13.45 12.20
CA ASN A 18 -0.71 -14.70 12.41
C ASN A 18 -0.37 -15.35 13.76
N ALA A 19 0.92 -15.35 14.13
CA ALA A 19 1.39 -15.89 15.39
C ALA A 19 0.82 -15.14 16.62
N LEU A 20 0.61 -13.82 16.51
CA LEU A 20 0.00 -12.99 17.54
C LEU A 20 -1.39 -13.50 17.95
N PHE A 21 -2.20 -13.97 16.98
CA PHE A 21 -3.54 -14.50 17.25
C PHE A 21 -3.55 -15.99 17.59
N ALA A 22 -2.53 -16.74 17.16
CA ALA A 22 -2.49 -18.19 17.34
C ALA A 22 -2.55 -18.63 18.80
N ALA A 23 -1.74 -18.02 19.68
CA ALA A 23 -1.70 -18.43 21.08
C ALA A 23 -3.01 -18.13 21.85
N PRO A 24 -3.61 -16.93 21.76
CA PRO A 24 -4.89 -16.64 22.42
C PRO A 24 -6.05 -17.49 21.90
N VAL A 25 -6.10 -17.76 20.59
CA VAL A 25 -7.11 -18.64 19.98
C VAL A 25 -6.93 -20.10 20.44
N ALA A 26 -5.70 -20.59 20.50
CA ALA A 26 -5.42 -21.93 21.01
C ALA A 26 -5.78 -22.07 22.50
N ALA A 27 -5.45 -21.06 23.32
CA ALA A 27 -5.80 -21.04 24.74
C ALA A 27 -7.32 -20.99 24.97
N TRP A 28 -8.04 -20.22 24.14
CA TRP A 28 -9.51 -20.22 24.13
C TRP A 28 -10.08 -21.59 23.77
N ALA A 29 -9.60 -22.20 22.69
CA ALA A 29 -10.07 -23.51 22.24
C ALA A 29 -9.83 -24.60 23.30
N ALA A 30 -8.66 -24.59 23.95
CA ALA A 30 -8.33 -25.50 25.03
C ALA A 30 -9.19 -25.30 26.29
N HIS A 31 -9.73 -24.09 26.49
CA HIS A 31 -10.61 -23.80 27.61
C HIS A 31 -12.05 -24.31 27.38
N TRP A 32 -12.55 -24.18 26.16
CA TRP A 32 -13.97 -24.42 25.86
C TRP A 32 -14.28 -25.75 25.18
N PHE A 33 -13.38 -26.30 24.36
CA PHE A 33 -13.68 -27.48 23.56
C PHE A 33 -13.09 -28.74 24.17
N ALA A 34 -13.90 -29.80 24.21
CA ALA A 34 -13.47 -31.10 24.72
C ALA A 34 -12.28 -31.71 23.94
N ASP A 35 -12.17 -31.40 22.65
CA ASP A 35 -11.05 -31.80 21.80
C ASP A 35 -9.86 -30.81 21.85
N GLY A 36 -10.07 -29.61 22.40
CA GLY A 36 -9.12 -28.50 22.38
C GLY A 36 -8.68 -28.04 20.98
N GLN A 37 -9.37 -28.49 19.92
CA GLN A 37 -8.93 -28.27 18.55
C GLN A 37 -9.61 -27.04 17.94
N VAL A 38 -8.82 -26.21 17.26
CA VAL A 38 -9.30 -25.16 16.37
C VAL A 38 -8.26 -24.97 15.26
N ARG A 39 -8.69 -24.47 14.10
CA ARG A 39 -7.71 -24.11 13.07
C ARG A 39 -6.83 -22.98 13.58
N THR A 40 -5.52 -23.12 13.39
CA THR A 40 -4.58 -22.02 13.62
C THR A 40 -4.99 -20.84 12.74
N PRO A 41 -5.20 -19.65 13.33
CA PRO A 41 -5.70 -18.52 12.58
C PRO A 41 -4.67 -18.08 11.53
N ARG A 42 -5.14 -17.98 10.29
CA ARG A 42 -4.38 -17.46 9.16
C ARG A 42 -5.18 -16.34 8.53
N LEU A 43 -4.67 -15.12 8.64
CA LEU A 43 -5.29 -13.98 7.99
C LEU A 43 -5.10 -14.10 6.48
N GLU A 44 -6.20 -13.96 5.76
CA GLU A 44 -6.27 -13.97 4.31
C GLU A 44 -7.09 -12.76 3.84
N GLN A 45 -6.82 -12.32 2.60
CA GLN A 45 -7.54 -11.22 1.99
C GLN A 45 -8.85 -11.70 1.36
N GLY A 46 -9.96 -11.09 1.74
CA GLY A 46 -11.32 -11.50 1.34
C GLY A 46 -11.89 -12.52 2.32
N ALA A 47 -13.18 -12.41 2.64
CA ALA A 47 -13.75 -13.29 3.66
C ALA A 47 -14.05 -14.70 3.17
N SER A 48 -13.98 -15.57 4.16
CA SER A 48 -14.56 -16.90 4.18
C SER A 48 -16.09 -16.79 4.29
N GLY A 49 -16.81 -16.88 3.17
CA GLY A 49 -18.26 -17.11 3.13
C GLY A 49 -19.19 -15.96 3.54
N ALA A 50 -20.50 -16.24 3.47
CA ALA A 50 -21.58 -15.33 3.85
C ALA A 50 -21.78 -15.31 5.38
N LEU A 51 -20.86 -14.68 6.11
CA LEU A 51 -20.95 -14.52 7.56
C LEU A 51 -21.62 -13.19 7.92
N ALA A 52 -22.38 -13.20 9.02
CA ALA A 52 -22.86 -11.99 9.67
C ALA A 52 -21.74 -11.43 10.56
N TRP A 53 -21.20 -10.27 10.18
CA TRP A 53 -20.08 -9.64 10.85
C TRP A 53 -20.53 -8.60 11.89
N ARG A 54 -19.83 -8.58 13.02
CA ARG A 54 -19.95 -7.53 14.04
C ARG A 54 -18.59 -6.98 14.39
N GLU A 55 -18.41 -5.68 14.30
CA GLU A 55 -17.13 -4.97 14.49
C GLU A 55 -17.17 -4.12 15.77
N ASP A 56 -16.05 -4.08 16.50
CA ASP A 56 -15.84 -3.15 17.61
C ASP A 56 -15.26 -1.80 17.16
N ASP A 57 -15.03 -0.88 18.09
CA ASP A 57 -14.50 0.46 17.77
C ASP A 57 -13.02 0.46 17.36
N ALA A 58 -12.27 -0.61 17.70
CA ALA A 58 -10.89 -0.79 17.26
C ALA A 58 -10.79 -1.36 15.84
N GLY A 59 -11.90 -1.85 15.27
CA GLY A 59 -11.95 -2.45 13.95
C GLY A 59 -11.69 -3.95 13.95
N LEU A 60 -11.81 -4.63 15.10
CA LEU A 60 -11.86 -6.08 15.19
C LEU A 60 -13.30 -6.53 14.93
N ALA A 61 -13.48 -7.45 13.98
CA ALA A 61 -14.77 -8.02 13.65
C ALA A 61 -14.84 -9.50 13.98
N ILE A 62 -15.98 -9.98 14.46
CA ILE A 62 -16.29 -11.41 14.60
C ILE A 62 -17.44 -11.75 13.64
N GLY A 63 -17.27 -12.82 12.86
CA GLY A 63 -18.20 -13.29 11.86
C GLY A 63 -18.83 -14.62 12.27
N PHE A 64 -20.14 -14.75 12.08
CA PHE A 64 -20.92 -15.94 12.44
C PHE A 64 -21.79 -16.40 11.27
N ALA A 65 -21.90 -17.71 11.08
CA ALA A 65 -22.94 -18.31 10.24
C ALA A 65 -24.22 -18.55 11.09
N PRO A 66 -25.41 -18.72 10.46
CA PRO A 66 -26.68 -18.87 11.18
C PRO A 66 -26.70 -19.99 12.24
N ASP A 67 -25.96 -21.08 12.03
CA ASP A 67 -25.90 -22.23 12.95
C ASP A 67 -24.62 -22.30 13.80
N THR A 68 -23.79 -21.23 13.81
CA THR A 68 -22.49 -21.24 14.51
C THR A 68 -22.66 -21.47 16.02
N ALA A 69 -23.67 -20.87 16.67
CA ALA A 69 -23.91 -21.08 18.10
C ALA A 69 -24.21 -22.55 18.42
N LEU A 70 -25.09 -23.18 17.63
CA LEU A 70 -25.43 -24.59 17.79
C LEU A 70 -24.20 -25.50 17.60
N ALA A 71 -23.39 -25.25 16.57
CA ALA A 71 -22.19 -26.03 16.29
C ALA A 71 -21.13 -25.89 17.39
N ILE A 72 -20.90 -24.67 17.90
CA ILE A 72 -19.99 -24.40 19.02
C ILE A 72 -20.48 -25.12 20.28
N GLY A 73 -21.76 -25.02 20.62
CA GLY A 73 -22.35 -25.69 21.78
C GLY A 73 -22.19 -27.22 21.71
N ALA A 74 -22.39 -27.82 20.53
CA ALA A 74 -22.13 -29.24 20.33
C ALA A 74 -20.66 -29.61 20.59
N HIS A 75 -19.71 -28.78 20.14
CA HIS A 75 -18.28 -29.01 20.37
C HIS A 75 -17.85 -28.84 21.83
N ILE A 76 -18.43 -27.87 22.54
CA ILE A 76 -18.20 -27.71 23.99
C ILE A 76 -18.59 -28.99 24.73
N LEU A 77 -19.72 -29.60 24.34
CA LEU A 77 -20.23 -30.81 24.96
C LEU A 77 -19.60 -32.11 24.43
N GLY A 78 -18.71 -32.04 23.43
CA GLY A 78 -18.04 -33.21 22.84
C GLY A 78 -18.96 -34.08 21.97
N LEU A 79 -19.90 -33.45 21.25
CA LEU A 79 -20.98 -34.15 20.56
C LEU A 79 -20.87 -34.05 19.03
N SER A 80 -21.10 -35.16 18.33
CA SER A 80 -21.02 -35.27 16.87
C SER A 80 -22.40 -35.56 16.24
N GLY A 81 -22.90 -34.70 15.35
CA GLY A 81 -24.02 -35.00 14.44
C GLY A 81 -25.41 -34.41 14.81
N GLN A 82 -26.25 -34.27 13.78
CA GLN A 82 -27.50 -33.48 13.74
C GLN A 82 -28.79 -34.24 14.16
N ALA A 83 -29.81 -33.41 14.42
CA ALA A 83 -31.17 -33.66 14.92
C ALA A 83 -31.23 -33.88 16.43
N ARG A 84 -31.39 -32.76 17.15
CA ARG A 84 -31.69 -32.75 18.57
C ARG A 84 -32.99 -32.04 18.84
N ASP A 85 -33.65 -32.43 19.92
CA ASP A 85 -34.90 -31.82 20.33
C ASP A 85 -34.72 -30.32 20.63
N GLY A 86 -35.84 -29.60 20.81
CA GLY A 86 -35.80 -28.16 21.06
C GLY A 86 -35.05 -27.79 22.35
N ALA A 87 -35.01 -28.68 23.35
CA ALA A 87 -34.37 -28.41 24.64
C ALA A 87 -32.84 -28.51 24.52
N ASP A 88 -32.35 -29.55 23.86
CA ASP A 88 -30.94 -29.74 23.55
C ASP A 88 -30.39 -28.58 22.70
N ARG A 89 -31.17 -28.12 21.72
CA ARG A 89 -30.80 -26.96 20.90
C ARG A 89 -30.62 -25.70 21.76
N ALA A 90 -31.60 -25.40 22.61
CA ALA A 90 -31.55 -24.24 23.49
C ALA A 90 -30.37 -24.32 24.49
N LEU A 91 -30.06 -25.51 24.99
CA LEU A 91 -28.91 -25.73 25.86
C LEU A 91 -27.59 -25.46 25.11
N MET A 92 -27.42 -26.00 23.90
CA MET A 92 -26.20 -25.79 23.11
C MET A 92 -26.01 -24.31 22.74
N GLU A 93 -27.09 -23.63 22.34
CA GLU A 93 -27.04 -22.20 22.02
C GLU A 93 -26.68 -21.35 23.26
N SER A 94 -27.22 -21.69 24.45
CA SER A 94 -26.89 -20.95 25.68
C SER A 94 -25.45 -21.20 26.16
N MET A 95 -24.87 -22.38 25.91
CA MET A 95 -23.46 -22.67 26.20
C MET A 95 -22.49 -21.95 25.25
N ALA A 96 -22.91 -21.65 24.02
CA ALA A 96 -22.07 -20.99 23.04
C ALA A 96 -21.82 -19.51 23.36
N GLU A 97 -22.77 -18.81 23.99
CA GLU A 97 -22.65 -17.38 24.27
C GLU A 97 -21.45 -17.04 25.18
N PRO A 98 -21.24 -17.66 26.35
CA PRO A 98 -20.05 -17.44 27.16
C PRO A 98 -18.74 -17.75 26.43
N CYS A 99 -18.74 -18.79 25.60
CA CYS A 99 -17.59 -19.19 24.79
C CYS A 99 -17.21 -18.13 23.76
N LEU A 100 -18.20 -17.55 23.08
CA LEU A 100 -18.00 -16.48 22.10
C LEU A 100 -17.59 -15.15 22.75
N ILE A 101 -18.13 -14.85 23.93
CA ILE A 101 -17.72 -13.69 24.74
C ILE A 101 -16.24 -13.81 25.12
N ASP A 102 -15.79 -14.96 25.64
CA ASP A 102 -14.39 -15.17 26.01
C ASP A 102 -13.45 -15.03 24.80
N LEU A 103 -13.82 -15.58 23.63
CA LEU A 103 -13.03 -15.39 22.40
C LEU A 103 -12.89 -13.91 22.06
N ARG A 104 -14.02 -13.19 22.03
CA ARG A 104 -14.03 -11.76 21.70
C ARG A 104 -13.14 -10.98 22.67
N ASP A 105 -13.26 -11.24 23.96
CA ASP A 105 -12.53 -10.50 24.98
C ASP A 105 -11.02 -10.76 24.89
N ARG A 106 -10.60 -12.01 24.60
CA ARG A 106 -9.19 -12.34 24.33
C ARG A 106 -8.65 -11.67 23.09
N LEU A 107 -9.43 -11.63 22.01
CA LEU A 107 -9.02 -10.95 20.77
C LEU A 107 -8.97 -9.42 20.96
N ALA A 108 -9.94 -8.86 21.67
CA ALA A 108 -10.01 -7.43 21.99
C ALA A 108 -8.80 -6.99 22.84
N ALA A 109 -8.38 -7.81 23.81
CA ALA A 109 -7.18 -7.55 24.60
C ALA A 109 -5.89 -7.44 23.75
N LEU A 110 -5.81 -8.16 22.62
CA LEU A 110 -4.67 -8.06 21.70
C LEU A 110 -4.72 -6.81 20.84
N THR A 111 -5.91 -6.40 20.43
CA THR A 111 -6.12 -5.30 19.49
C THR A 111 -6.18 -3.95 20.18
N GLY A 112 -6.27 -3.92 21.51
CA GLY A 112 -6.61 -2.70 22.26
C GLY A 112 -8.08 -2.31 22.06
N GLY A 113 -8.89 -3.25 21.57
CA GLY A 113 -10.33 -3.10 21.45
C GLY A 113 -11.03 -3.30 22.79
N GLY A 114 -12.23 -2.76 22.87
CA GLY A 114 -13.10 -2.86 24.04
C GLY A 114 -14.34 -2.03 23.77
N GLY A 115 -15.51 -2.66 23.80
CA GLY A 115 -16.77 -2.00 23.48
C GLY A 115 -17.84 -2.94 22.95
N GLY A 116 -19.02 -2.39 22.70
CA GLY A 116 -20.13 -3.13 22.12
C GLY A 116 -19.93 -3.39 20.63
N ALA A 117 -19.87 -4.67 20.23
CA ALA A 117 -19.75 -5.03 18.83
C ALA A 117 -21.05 -4.67 18.06
N ARG A 118 -20.92 -3.87 16.99
CA ARG A 118 -22.02 -3.44 16.13
C ARG A 118 -22.07 -4.25 14.83
N PRO A 119 -23.25 -4.58 14.28
CA PRO A 119 -23.33 -5.20 12.96
C PRO A 119 -22.67 -4.33 11.89
N VAL A 120 -21.93 -4.95 10.98
CA VAL A 120 -21.37 -4.28 9.80
C VAL A 120 -21.88 -4.93 8.52
N THR A 121 -22.11 -4.10 7.51
CA THR A 121 -22.59 -4.54 6.19
C THR A 121 -21.43 -4.87 5.24
N HIS A 122 -20.21 -4.43 5.58
CA HIS A 122 -19.02 -4.77 4.84
C HIS A 122 -18.36 -6.02 5.39
N VAL A 123 -17.72 -6.74 4.48
CA VAL A 123 -16.86 -7.86 4.79
C VAL A 123 -15.48 -7.34 5.17
N PRO A 124 -14.91 -7.70 6.35
CA PRO A 124 -13.54 -7.34 6.69
C PRO A 124 -12.57 -7.82 5.62
N ARG A 125 -11.66 -6.93 5.21
CA ARG A 125 -10.70 -7.26 4.15
C ARG A 125 -9.77 -8.37 4.58
N TRP A 126 -9.37 -8.37 5.84
CA TRP A 126 -8.48 -9.37 6.42
C TRP A 126 -9.28 -10.24 7.35
N SER A 127 -9.32 -11.55 7.11
CA SER A 127 -10.08 -12.46 7.98
C SER A 127 -9.39 -13.79 8.16
N ALA A 128 -9.64 -14.45 9.28
CA ALA A 128 -9.17 -15.78 9.59
C ALA A 128 -10.36 -16.64 10.04
N THR A 129 -10.54 -17.78 9.38
CA THR A 129 -11.56 -18.77 9.78
C THR A 129 -11.03 -19.65 10.90
N LEU A 130 -11.84 -19.84 11.93
CA LEU A 130 -11.50 -20.66 13.09
C LEU A 130 -12.10 -22.06 12.95
N ARG A 131 -13.44 -22.17 12.97
CA ARG A 131 -14.21 -23.41 12.82
C ARG A 131 -15.69 -23.09 12.62
N ASP A 132 -16.49 -24.00 12.08
CA ASP A 132 -17.97 -23.99 12.17
C ASP A 132 -18.67 -22.65 11.85
N GLY A 133 -18.20 -21.97 10.81
CA GLY A 133 -18.73 -20.66 10.42
C GLY A 133 -18.35 -19.50 11.35
N LEU A 134 -17.42 -19.72 12.28
CA LEU A 134 -16.78 -18.71 13.10
C LEU A 134 -15.50 -18.20 12.45
N ALA A 135 -15.39 -16.90 12.32
CA ALA A 135 -14.19 -16.21 11.87
C ALA A 135 -13.99 -14.91 12.66
N PHE A 136 -12.77 -14.39 12.64
CA PHE A 136 -12.52 -12.99 12.99
C PHE A 136 -11.92 -12.26 11.81
N GLY A 137 -12.03 -10.93 11.81
CA GLY A 137 -11.49 -10.08 10.77
C GLY A 137 -11.02 -8.74 11.32
N LEU A 138 -10.25 -8.03 10.50
CA LEU A 138 -9.62 -6.77 10.84
C LEU A 138 -9.96 -5.72 9.78
N SER A 139 -10.22 -4.50 10.23
CA SER A 139 -10.23 -3.32 9.38
C SER A 139 -8.82 -3.04 8.81
N ASP A 140 -8.73 -2.26 7.73
CA ASP A 140 -7.44 -1.86 7.15
C ASP A 140 -6.58 -1.05 8.14
N ALA A 141 -7.21 -0.23 8.99
CA ALA A 141 -6.52 0.56 10.00
C ALA A 141 -5.95 -0.32 11.12
N LEU A 142 -6.74 -1.27 11.63
CA LEU A 142 -6.29 -2.20 12.66
C LEU A 142 -5.20 -3.13 12.12
N PHE A 143 -5.39 -3.67 10.91
CA PHE A 143 -4.38 -4.49 10.25
C PHE A 143 -3.03 -3.77 10.15
N ALA A 144 -3.04 -2.51 9.71
CA ALA A 144 -1.84 -1.69 9.61
C ALA A 144 -1.18 -1.44 10.97
N ALA A 145 -1.96 -1.06 11.98
CA ALA A 145 -1.45 -0.83 13.33
C ALA A 145 -0.77 -2.09 13.92
N LEU A 146 -1.38 -3.26 13.71
CA LEU A 146 -0.82 -4.53 14.14
C LEU A 146 0.41 -4.95 13.33
N CYS A 147 0.45 -4.66 12.02
CA CYS A 147 1.66 -4.87 11.21
C CYS A 147 2.83 -4.03 11.74
N VAL A 148 2.63 -2.73 12.01
CA VAL A 148 3.66 -1.87 12.59
C VAL A 148 4.16 -2.40 13.93
N ARG A 149 3.27 -2.97 14.75
CA ARG A 149 3.62 -3.54 16.06
C ARG A 149 4.39 -4.86 15.99
N THR A 150 4.14 -5.67 14.96
CA THR A 150 4.65 -7.05 14.86
C THR A 150 5.84 -7.18 13.92
N LEU A 151 5.98 -6.27 12.95
CA LEU A 151 7.12 -6.26 12.05
C LEU A 151 8.37 -5.74 12.77
N PRO A 152 9.55 -6.30 12.44
CA PRO A 152 10.80 -5.75 12.94
C PRO A 152 10.95 -4.31 12.45
N PRO A 153 11.58 -3.43 13.25
CA PRO A 153 11.88 -2.07 12.81
C PRO A 153 12.74 -2.14 11.56
N VAL A 154 12.21 -1.65 10.45
CA VAL A 154 12.99 -1.45 9.23
C VAL A 154 13.72 -0.13 9.41
N THR A 155 15.06 -0.16 9.36
CA THR A 155 15.82 1.08 9.21
C THR A 155 15.55 1.58 7.80
N PRO A 156 14.80 2.69 7.63
CA PRO A 156 14.59 3.21 6.29
C PRO A 156 15.96 3.55 5.73
N GLU A 157 16.27 3.00 4.55
CA GLU A 157 17.44 3.46 3.82
C GLU A 157 17.23 4.96 3.57
N PRO A 158 18.22 5.82 3.89
CA PRO A 158 18.07 7.24 3.69
C PRO A 158 17.70 7.47 2.23
N LEU A 159 16.58 8.16 2.01
CA LEU A 159 16.21 8.58 0.66
C LEU A 159 17.42 9.28 0.07
N GLY A 160 17.85 8.83 -1.11
CA GLY A 160 18.96 9.45 -1.84
C GLY A 160 18.73 10.95 -2.01
N SER A 161 19.79 11.70 -2.28
CA SER A 161 19.64 13.14 -2.46
C SER A 161 18.77 13.42 -3.70
N GLY A 162 18.01 14.53 -3.68
CA GLY A 162 17.27 14.96 -4.87
C GLY A 162 18.18 15.11 -6.10
N ALA A 163 19.44 15.50 -5.89
CA ALA A 163 20.45 15.55 -6.94
C ALA A 163 20.73 14.17 -7.57
N GLN A 164 20.80 13.09 -6.79
CA GLN A 164 20.96 11.73 -7.32
C GLN A 164 19.74 11.29 -8.13
N ALA A 165 18.53 11.61 -7.67
CA ALA A 165 17.31 11.30 -8.40
C ALA A 165 17.23 12.04 -9.74
N LEU A 166 17.71 13.29 -9.78
CA LEU A 166 17.70 14.13 -10.99
C LEU A 166 18.88 13.82 -11.94
N ALA A 167 19.97 13.21 -11.46
CA ALA A 167 21.16 12.95 -12.26
C ALA A 167 20.91 12.06 -13.50
N ALA A 168 19.89 11.20 -13.44
CA ALA A 168 19.50 10.35 -14.56
C ALA A 168 18.69 11.09 -15.64
N ILE A 169 18.25 12.32 -15.39
CA ILE A 169 17.46 13.10 -16.35
C ILE A 169 18.40 13.66 -17.41
N GLY A 170 18.27 13.14 -18.64
CA GLY A 170 18.96 13.70 -19.79
C GLY A 170 18.44 15.10 -20.10
N VAL A 171 19.35 16.06 -20.30
CA VAL A 171 19.03 17.44 -20.67
C VAL A 171 19.73 17.81 -21.96
N SER A 172 19.08 18.63 -22.80
CA SER A 172 19.71 19.15 -24.01
C SER A 172 20.41 20.46 -23.72
N VAL A 173 21.74 20.49 -23.88
CA VAL A 173 22.53 21.73 -23.80
C VAL A 173 22.76 22.28 -25.20
N SER A 174 22.37 23.54 -25.42
CA SER A 174 22.54 24.21 -26.71
C SER A 174 22.96 25.67 -26.53
N ALA A 175 23.28 26.33 -27.63
CA ALA A 175 23.52 27.77 -27.65
C ALA A 175 23.08 28.36 -28.99
N THR A 176 22.50 29.56 -28.96
CA THR A 176 22.10 30.26 -30.18
C THR A 176 23.25 31.16 -30.61
N VAL A 177 23.91 30.82 -31.71
CA VAL A 177 25.08 31.55 -32.23
C VAL A 177 24.74 32.97 -32.67
N GLY A 178 23.52 33.17 -33.16
CA GLY A 178 23.01 34.47 -33.59
C GLY A 178 21.63 34.30 -34.23
N ARG A 179 21.01 35.40 -34.59
CA ARG A 179 19.70 35.45 -35.25
C ARG A 179 19.81 36.29 -36.52
N ALA A 180 18.92 36.04 -37.46
CA ALA A 180 18.74 36.89 -38.63
C ALA A 180 17.24 37.14 -38.81
N ALA A 181 16.88 38.41 -39.02
CA ALA A 181 15.53 38.79 -39.38
C ALA A 181 15.45 38.93 -40.91
N MET A 182 14.53 38.20 -41.54
CA MET A 182 14.30 38.24 -42.98
C MET A 182 12.81 38.07 -43.30
N ARG A 183 12.38 38.46 -44.51
CA ARG A 183 11.00 38.23 -44.92
C ARG A 183 10.80 36.76 -45.25
N VAL A 184 9.56 36.27 -45.12
CA VAL A 184 9.21 34.90 -45.50
C VAL A 184 9.50 34.61 -46.97
N ALA A 185 9.36 35.61 -47.84
CA ALA A 185 9.72 35.49 -49.25
C ALA A 185 11.23 35.24 -49.44
N ASP A 186 12.07 35.97 -48.72
CA ASP A 186 13.53 35.84 -48.79
C ASP A 186 13.97 34.47 -48.23
N LEU A 187 13.36 34.02 -47.13
CA LEU A 187 13.61 32.69 -46.55
C LEU A 187 13.26 31.55 -47.53
N ARG A 188 12.20 31.72 -48.32
CA ARG A 188 11.78 30.74 -49.33
C ARG A 188 12.68 30.72 -50.56
N ALA A 189 13.39 31.82 -50.82
CA ALA A 189 14.26 31.98 -51.97
C ALA A 189 15.71 31.50 -51.71
N LEU A 190 16.03 31.08 -50.47
CA LEU A 190 17.37 30.60 -50.14
C LEU A 190 17.71 29.29 -50.85
N GLU A 191 18.87 29.26 -51.49
CA GLU A 191 19.45 28.09 -52.14
C GLU A 191 20.72 27.60 -51.44
N VAL A 192 21.14 26.37 -51.76
CA VAL A 192 22.39 25.81 -51.24
C VAL A 192 23.56 26.63 -51.76
N GLY A 193 24.31 27.25 -50.84
CA GLY A 193 25.42 28.15 -51.15
C GLY A 193 25.18 29.59 -50.74
N ASP A 194 23.93 29.96 -50.45
CA ASP A 194 23.61 31.29 -49.94
C ASP A 194 24.18 31.53 -48.53
N VAL A 195 24.62 32.76 -48.30
CA VAL A 195 25.24 33.18 -47.04
C VAL A 195 24.27 34.06 -46.24
N VAL A 196 23.84 33.56 -45.08
CA VAL A 196 23.03 34.33 -44.12
C VAL A 196 23.94 34.92 -43.07
N VAL A 197 23.97 36.26 -42.99
CA VAL A 197 24.71 36.98 -41.95
C VAL A 197 23.86 37.05 -40.68
N LEU A 198 24.43 36.64 -39.56
CA LEU A 198 23.79 36.70 -38.25
C LEU A 198 24.07 38.05 -37.56
N ASP A 199 23.21 38.41 -36.63
CA ASP A 199 23.30 39.64 -35.83
C ASP A 199 24.37 39.62 -34.73
N HIS A 200 25.09 38.50 -34.58
CA HIS A 200 26.02 38.28 -33.48
C HIS A 200 27.40 37.83 -33.97
N PRO A 201 28.51 38.47 -33.53
CA PRO A 201 29.86 38.06 -33.89
C PRO A 201 30.23 36.69 -33.32
N LEU A 202 30.87 35.83 -34.13
CA LEU A 202 31.27 34.49 -33.69
C LEU A 202 32.28 34.47 -32.52
N ALA A 203 33.07 35.54 -32.37
CA ALA A 203 34.05 35.68 -31.29
C ALA A 203 33.40 35.93 -29.91
N ASP A 204 32.18 36.46 -29.91
CA ASP A 204 31.50 36.94 -28.71
C ASP A 204 30.76 35.78 -28.01
N PRO A 205 30.98 35.56 -26.70
CA PRO A 205 30.33 34.47 -25.98
C PRO A 205 28.80 34.60 -25.94
N VAL A 206 28.11 33.51 -26.28
CA VAL A 206 26.65 33.42 -26.27
C VAL A 206 26.12 32.68 -25.03
N PRO A 207 24.89 32.97 -24.57
CA PRO A 207 24.30 32.28 -23.43
C PRO A 207 24.11 30.78 -23.70
N ILE A 208 24.38 29.96 -22.69
CA ILE A 208 23.99 28.55 -22.69
C ILE A 208 22.47 28.45 -22.58
N ALA A 209 21.86 27.50 -23.29
CA ALA A 209 20.47 27.14 -23.16
C ALA A 209 20.32 25.67 -22.72
N VAL A 210 19.35 25.42 -21.85
CA VAL A 210 18.92 24.08 -21.46
C VAL A 210 17.50 23.88 -21.97
N ASP A 211 17.30 22.83 -22.78
CA ASP A 211 16.03 22.54 -23.45
C ASP A 211 15.47 23.75 -24.22
N GLY A 212 16.37 24.49 -24.89
CA GLY A 212 16.06 25.67 -25.68
C GLY A 212 15.80 26.95 -24.87
N ARG A 213 15.86 26.89 -23.53
CA ARG A 213 15.69 28.07 -22.67
C ARG A 213 17.05 28.65 -22.29
N PRO A 214 17.35 29.91 -22.66
CA PRO A 214 18.62 30.54 -22.29
C PRO A 214 18.71 30.68 -20.77
N LEU A 215 19.85 30.27 -20.22
CA LEU A 215 20.16 30.45 -18.81
C LEU A 215 20.62 31.90 -18.56
N PRO A 216 20.29 32.48 -17.39
CA PRO A 216 20.76 33.81 -17.02
C PRO A 216 22.28 33.84 -16.73
N ARG A 217 22.90 32.67 -16.55
CA ARG A 217 24.32 32.48 -16.22
C ARG A 217 24.91 31.38 -17.10
N GLY A 218 26.23 31.45 -17.30
CA GLY A 218 26.96 30.52 -18.15
C GLY A 218 27.00 31.01 -19.60
N ARG A 219 28.22 31.08 -20.15
CA ARG A 219 28.45 31.47 -21.53
C ARG A 219 29.32 30.45 -22.22
N VAL A 220 29.03 30.23 -23.50
CA VAL A 220 29.83 29.39 -24.37
C VAL A 220 30.34 30.17 -25.56
N ARG A 221 31.51 29.77 -26.04
CA ARG A 221 32.06 30.17 -27.32
C ARG A 221 31.98 29.00 -28.28
N VAL A 222 31.63 29.28 -29.53
CA VAL A 222 31.69 28.27 -30.59
C VAL A 222 33.14 28.19 -31.07
N VAL A 223 33.75 27.02 -30.94
CA VAL A 223 35.13 26.78 -31.36
C VAL A 223 35.13 25.86 -32.58
N PRO A 224 35.85 26.23 -33.66
CA PRO A 224 36.05 25.33 -34.80
C PRO A 224 36.73 24.03 -34.35
N ALA A 225 36.09 22.89 -34.64
CA ALA A 225 36.65 21.57 -34.39
C ALA A 225 36.24 20.61 -35.52
N HIS A 226 36.96 19.49 -35.65
CA HIS A 226 36.69 18.45 -36.63
C HIS A 226 36.12 17.21 -35.94
N PRO A 227 35.02 16.59 -36.42
CA PRO A 227 34.31 16.87 -37.67
C PRO A 227 33.27 18.00 -37.59
N ALA A 228 32.98 18.54 -36.41
CA ALA A 228 31.97 19.57 -36.18
C ALA A 228 32.43 20.59 -35.13
N PRO A 229 31.97 21.86 -35.18
CA PRO A 229 32.26 22.85 -34.15
C PRO A 229 31.77 22.38 -32.78
N VAL A 230 32.50 22.75 -31.74
CA VAL A 230 32.18 22.42 -30.34
C VAL A 230 31.85 23.67 -29.55
N LEU A 231 31.05 23.51 -28.49
CA LEU A 231 30.77 24.57 -27.53
C LEU A 231 31.79 24.47 -26.39
N GLU A 232 32.64 25.50 -26.25
CA GLU A 232 33.55 25.64 -25.12
C GLU A 232 32.90 26.54 -24.07
N ILE A 233 32.78 26.07 -22.83
CA ILE A 233 32.27 26.88 -21.72
C ILE A 233 33.38 27.84 -21.30
N VAL A 234 33.16 29.13 -21.50
CA VAL A 234 34.15 30.18 -21.23
C VAL A 234 33.92 30.91 -19.90
N ASP A 235 32.74 30.72 -19.31
CA ASP A 235 32.41 31.21 -17.97
C ASP A 235 31.53 30.19 -17.26
N VAL A 236 32.07 29.61 -16.19
CA VAL A 236 31.33 28.79 -15.22
C VAL A 236 31.12 29.69 -14.01
N ALA A 237 29.97 30.34 -13.93
CA ALA A 237 29.62 31.07 -12.72
C ALA A 237 29.60 30.07 -11.55
N ALA A 238 30.46 30.29 -10.56
CA ALA A 238 30.42 29.62 -9.27
C ALA A 238 29.09 29.88 -8.54
#